data_AF-A0A7C4L7N5-F1
#
_entry.id   AF-A0A7C4L7N5-F1
#
_cell.length_a   1.000
_cell.length_b   1.000
_cell.length_c   1.000
_cell.angle_alpha   90.00
_cell.angle_beta   90.00
_cell.angle_gamma   90.00
#
_symmetry.space_group_name_H-M   'P 1'
#
loop_
_entity.id
_entity.type
_entity.pdbx_description
1 polymer ?
#
loop_
_entity_poly.entity_id
_entity_poly.type
_entity_poly.pdbx_seq_one_letter_code
_entity_poly.pdbx_strand_id
1 'polypeptide(L)' 'MYMIRNYQNTFKRIIDNGILIISLYGYDKTSIRDISYKSKIKESTFYHYFESKIKLLIKIIDILKNNKF' A
#
# COMPACT_ATOMS: atom_id res chain seq x y z
N MET A 1 -17.67 1.07 24.64
CA MET A 1 -16.28 1.07 24.14
C MET A 1 -16.31 1.34 22.64
N TYR A 2 -16.34 2.61 22.22
CA TYR A 2 -16.28 2.95 20.79
C TYR A 2 -14.81 2.95 20.36
N MET A 3 -14.38 1.94 19.62
CA MET A 3 -13.12 2.04 18.88
C MET A 3 -13.28 3.19 17.89
N ILE A 4 -12.52 4.27 18.09
CA ILE A 4 -12.32 5.30 17.07
C ILE A 4 -11.61 4.61 15.91
N ARG A 5 -12.38 4.03 15.00
CA ARG A 5 -11.87 3.46 13.75
C ARG A 5 -11.48 4.65 12.90
N ASN A 6 -10.27 5.14 13.11
CA ASN A 6 -9.65 6.15 12.27
C ASN A 6 -9.79 5.62 10.84
N TYR A 7 -10.75 6.14 10.07
CA TYR A 7 -11.11 5.64 8.74
C TYR A 7 -10.03 6.13 7.77
N GLN A 8 -8.81 5.64 7.95
CA GLN A 8 -7.76 5.86 6.98
C GLN A 8 -8.23 5.18 5.69
N ASN A 9 -8.38 5.99 4.65
CA ASN A 9 -8.79 5.57 3.32
C ASN A 9 -8.02 4.29 2.93
N THR A 10 -8.72 3.31 2.35
CA THR A 10 -8.11 2.06 1.86
C THR A 10 -6.88 2.33 1.00
N PHE A 11 -6.90 3.39 0.19
CA PHE A 11 -5.73 3.86 -0.56
C PHE A 11 -4.50 4.09 0.34
N LYS A 12 -4.66 4.85 1.44
CA LYS A 12 -3.57 5.14 2.38
C LYS A 12 -3.03 3.86 3.01
N ARG A 13 -3.90 2.92 3.39
CA ARG A 13 -3.45 1.62 3.93
C ARG A 13 -2.61 0.85 2.92
N ILE A 14 -2.99 0.85 1.64
CA ILE A 14 -2.21 0.19 0.58
C ILE A 14 -0.85 0.88 0.39
N ILE A 15 -0.80 2.22 0.41
CA ILE A 15 0.45 2.98 0.34
C ILE A 15 1.36 2.68 1.52
N ASP A 16 0.87 2.88 2.75
CA ASP A 16 1.68 2.74 3.97
C ASP A 16 2.23 1.32 4.13
N ASN A 17 1.37 0.32 3.92
CA ASN A 17 1.82 -1.07 3.99
C ASN A 17 2.71 -1.39 2.80
N GLY A 18 2.38 -0.94 1.58
CA GLY A 18 3.23 -1.11 0.40
C GLY A 18 4.67 -0.63 0.63
N ILE A 19 4.84 0.57 1.20
CA ILE A 19 6.13 1.10 1.62
C ILE A 19 6.81 0.14 2.58
N LEU A 20 6.13 -0.23 3.68
CA LEU A 20 6.71 -1.07 4.73
C LEU A 20 7.27 -2.40 4.20
N ILE A 21 6.47 -3.18 3.47
CA ILE A 21 6.89 -4.53 3.00
C ILE A 21 7.91 -4.43 1.87
N ILE A 22 7.80 -3.45 0.96
CA ILE A 22 8.83 -3.25 -0.08
C ILE A 22 10.16 -2.83 0.55
N SER A 23 10.14 -1.96 1.56
CA SER A 23 11.36 -1.56 2.30
C SER A 23 12.00 -2.71 3.08
N LEU A 24 11.20 -3.63 3.64
CA LEU A 24 11.71 -4.75 4.43
C LEU A 24 12.24 -5.90 3.57
N TYR A 25 11.57 -6.22 2.46
CA TYR A 25 11.84 -7.45 1.71
C TYR A 25 12.33 -7.19 0.27
N GLY A 26 12.26 -5.95 -0.20
CA GLY A 26 12.55 -5.59 -1.59
C GLY A 26 11.33 -5.78 -2.51
N TYR A 27 11.33 -5.06 -3.64
CA TYR A 27 10.22 -5.07 -4.59
C TYR A 27 9.97 -6.49 -5.15
N ASP A 28 10.99 -7.19 -5.60
CA ASP A 28 10.81 -8.50 -6.27
C ASP A 28 10.27 -9.59 -5.34
N LYS A 29 10.63 -9.56 -4.06
CA LYS A 29 10.20 -10.55 -3.06
C LYS A 29 8.83 -10.28 -2.44
N THR A 30 8.15 -9.20 -2.84
CA THR A 30 6.80 -8.88 -2.35
C THR A 30 5.75 -9.17 -3.42
N SER A 31 4.59 -9.66 -3.02
CA SER A 31 3.46 -9.90 -3.92
C SER A 31 2.28 -8.97 -3.62
N ILE A 32 1.35 -8.84 -4.57
CA ILE A 32 0.07 -8.14 -4.36
C ILE A 32 -0.72 -8.79 -3.22
N ARG A 33 -0.60 -10.11 -3.07
CA ARG A 33 -1.21 -10.86 -1.98
C ARG A 33 -0.65 -10.45 -0.61
N ASP A 34 0.67 -10.32 -0.48
CA ASP A 34 1.31 -9.89 0.77
C ASP A 34 0.85 -8.46 1.15
N ILE A 35 0.80 -7.57 0.16
CA ILE A 35 0.34 -6.18 0.35
C ILE A 35 -1.14 -6.14 0.75
N SER A 36 -1.98 -6.92 0.08
CA SER A 36 -3.41 -6.99 0.36
C SER A 36 -3.68 -7.56 1.75
N TYR A 37 -2.97 -8.64 2.10
CA TYR A 37 -3.05 -9.27 3.42
C TYR A 37 -2.66 -8.28 4.53
N LYS A 38 -1.51 -7.61 4.40
CA LYS A 38 -1.04 -6.62 5.37
C LYS A 38 -1.98 -5.41 5.48
N SER A 39 -2.54 -4.98 4.35
CA SER A 39 -3.51 -3.86 4.26
C SER A 39 -4.93 -4.22 4.73
N LYS A 40 -5.16 -5.48 5.10
CA LYS A 40 -6.46 -6.05 5.50
C LYS A 40 -7.54 -5.86 4.43
N ILE A 41 -7.20 -6.14 3.18
CA ILE A 41 -8.11 -6.10 2.03
C ILE A 41 -8.03 -7.38 1.20
N LYS A 42 -9.00 -7.58 0.32
CA LYS A 42 -8.93 -8.61 -0.73
C LYS A 42 -8.04 -8.11 -1.87
N GLU A 43 -7.41 -9.03 -2.59
CA GLU A 43 -6.63 -8.68 -3.80
C GLU A 43 -7.48 -7.97 -4.85
N SER A 44 -8.76 -8.33 -5.01
CA SER A 44 -9.69 -7.61 -5.90
C SER A 44 -9.82 -6.13 -5.52
N THR A 45 -9.77 -5.80 -4.23
CA THR A 45 -9.80 -4.42 -3.75
C THR A 45 -8.52 -3.67 -4.10
N PHE A 46 -7.36 -4.33 -4.11
CA PHE A 46 -6.11 -3.73 -4.56
C PHE A 46 -6.22 -3.26 -6.02
N TYR A 47 -6.77 -4.12 -6.89
CA TYR A 47 -6.92 -3.83 -8.31
C TYR A 47 -7.89 -2.68 -8.63
N HIS A 48 -8.75 -2.26 -7.69
CA HIS A 48 -9.53 -1.03 -7.84
C HIS A 48 -8.69 0.25 -7.72
N TYR A 49 -7.51 0.19 -7.07
CA TYR A 49 -6.63 1.34 -6.88
C TYR A 49 -5.38 1.28 -7.76
N PHE A 50 -4.86 0.09 -8.03
CA PHE A 50 -3.63 -0.10 -8.78
C PHE A 50 -3.75 -1.27 -9.74
N GLU A 51 -3.47 -1.03 -11.02
CA GLU A 51 -3.45 -2.06 -12.05
C GLU A 51 -2.37 -3.12 -11.80
N SER A 52 -1.31 -2.77 -11.06
CA SER A 52 -0.18 -3.67 -10.79
C SER A 52 0.68 -3.18 -9.61
N LYS A 53 1.56 -4.07 -9.13
CA LYS A 53 2.57 -3.76 -8.11
C LYS A 53 3.52 -2.64 -8.53
N ILE A 54 3.86 -2.55 -9.83
CA ILE A 54 4.75 -1.48 -10.33
C ILE A 54 4.06 -0.11 -10.28
N LYS A 55 2.75 -0.04 -10.57
CA LYS A 55 1.98 1.21 -10.47
C LYS A 55 1.92 1.71 -9.02
N LEU A 56 1.79 0.80 -8.05
CA LEU A 56 1.92 1.13 -6.64
C LEU A 56 3.29 1.74 -6.32
N LEU A 57 4.39 1.09 -6.73
CA LEU A 57 5.74 1.58 -6.48
C LEU A 57 5.97 2.97 -7.09
N ILE A 58 5.56 3.19 -8.34
CA ILE A 58 5.64 4.50 -8.99
C ILE A 58 4.89 5.55 -8.17
N LYS A 59 3.70 5.23 -7.67
CA LYS A 59 2.92 6.16 -6.85
C LYS A 59 3.57 6.46 -5.51
N ILE A 60 4.18 5.46 -4.87
CA ILE A 60 4.97 5.65 -3.65
C ILE A 60 6.13 6.61 -3.89
N ILE A 61 6.88 6.42 -4.98
CA ILE A 61 8.03 7.29 -5.33
C ILE A 61 7.55 8.74 -5.58
N ASP A 62 6.45 8.92 -6.30
CA ASP A 62 5.83 10.23 -6.51
C ASP A 62 5.45 10.91 -5.18
N ILE A 63 4.79 10.19 -4.28
CA ILE A 63 4.45 10.70 -2.94
C ILE A 63 5.70 11.11 -2.16
N LEU A 64 6.74 10.28 -2.15
CA LEU A 64 7.99 10.58 -1.42
C LEU A 64 8.75 11.78 -2.02
N LYS A 65 8.75 11.93 -3.34
CA LYS A 65 9.35 13.09 -4.02
C LYS A 65 8.62 14.39 -3.70
N ASN A 66 7.30 14.34 -3.59
CA ASN A 66 6.46 15.53 -3.36
C ASN A 66 6.43 15.94 -1.87
N ASN A 67 6.69 15.02 -0.95
CA ASN A 67 6.88 15.32 0.48
C ASN A 67 8.34 15.71 0.78
N LYS A 68 8.95 16.55 -0.06
CA LYS A 68 10.35 17.00 0.13
C LYS A 68 10.61 17.35 1.61
N PHE A 69 11.66 16.75 2.17
CA PHE A 69 12.31 17.15 3.40
C PHE A 69 12.66 18.64 3.40
#